data_AF-A0AAN9B544-F1
#
_entry.id   AF-A0AAN9B544-F1
#
_cell.length_a   1.000
_cell.length_b   1.000
_cell.length_c   1.000
_cell.angle_alpha   90.00
_cell.angle_beta   90.00
_cell.angle_gamma   90.00
#
_symmetry.space_group_name_H-M   'P 1'
#
loop_
_entity.id
_entity.type
_entity.pdbx_description
1 polymer ?
#
loop_
_entity_poly.entity_id
_entity_poly.type
_entity_poly.pdbx_seq_one_letter_code
_entity_poly.pdbx_strand_id
1 'polypeptide(L)'
;MIAFILSLLIAGAWADCASDIQTCMSTFNSKINAAGNNIVQSCQDGDDVLSCLRRSEADAGCAPMLSEIQAQITTATQKLVASGCNPSGGADTCLTDIQQCENELHADTTNIDRSSPTAQCKVAADFLTCLQAIQCSGDNENKVHTSIQQVMNDERLAHCV
;
A
#
# COMPACT_ATOMS: atom_id res chain seq x y z
N MET A 1 3.06 -41.95 36.98
CA MET A 1 2.40 -40.67 37.34
C MET A 1 3.27 -39.53 36.83
N ILE A 2 3.10 -39.12 35.57
CA ILE A 2 3.75 -37.94 34.97
C ILE A 2 2.71 -37.31 34.06
N ALA A 3 1.83 -36.47 34.61
CA ALA A 3 0.72 -35.87 33.86
C ALA A 3 0.32 -34.47 34.37
N PHE A 4 1.23 -33.71 34.99
CA PHE A 4 0.88 -32.44 35.64
C PHE A 4 1.90 -31.30 35.49
N ILE A 5 2.70 -31.26 34.41
CA ILE A 5 3.66 -30.16 34.16
C ILE A 5 3.28 -29.28 32.95
N LEU A 6 2.25 -29.64 32.17
CA LEU A 6 1.89 -28.89 30.95
C LEU A 6 1.03 -27.63 31.18
N SER A 7 0.55 -27.37 32.40
CA SER A 7 -0.43 -26.29 32.65
C SER A 7 0.20 -24.92 32.93
N LEU A 8 1.53 -24.83 33.09
CA LEU A 8 2.24 -23.57 33.43
C LEU A 8 2.87 -22.85 32.23
N LEU A 9 2.94 -23.48 31.06
CA LEU A 9 3.44 -22.85 29.83
C LEU A 9 2.36 -22.05 29.09
N ILE A 10 1.09 -22.24 29.43
CA ILE A 10 -0.02 -21.61 28.72
C ILE A 10 -0.12 -20.12 29.08
N ALA A 11 0.23 -19.70 30.29
CA ALA A 11 0.09 -18.28 30.69
C ALA A 11 1.12 -17.35 30.04
N GLY A 12 2.31 -17.84 29.66
CA GLY A 12 3.35 -17.03 29.00
C GLY A 12 3.08 -16.81 27.51
N ALA A 13 2.58 -17.84 26.83
CA ALA A 13 2.38 -17.81 25.38
C ALA A 13 1.35 -16.76 24.90
N TRP A 14 0.44 -16.32 25.78
CA TRP A 14 -0.58 -15.33 25.45
C TRP A 14 -0.01 -13.91 25.44
N ALA A 15 0.93 -13.62 26.35
CA ALA A 15 1.60 -12.34 26.42
C ALA A 15 2.50 -12.12 25.19
N ASP A 16 3.13 -13.19 24.72
CA ASP A 16 3.99 -13.18 23.53
C ASP A 16 3.17 -12.92 22.26
N CYS A 17 1.98 -13.55 22.14
CA CYS A 17 1.10 -13.34 20.99
C CYS A 17 0.66 -11.88 20.81
N ALA A 18 0.20 -11.23 21.89
CA ALA A 18 -0.22 -9.84 21.84
C ALA A 18 0.96 -8.91 21.48
N SER A 19 2.16 -9.21 22.00
CA SER A 19 3.37 -8.47 21.69
C SER A 19 3.79 -8.62 20.22
N ASP A 20 3.67 -9.81 19.66
CA ASP A 20 3.98 -10.08 18.25
C ASP A 20 3.04 -9.34 17.32
N ILE A 21 1.72 -9.40 17.56
CA ILE A 21 0.72 -8.65 16.78
C ILE A 21 1.00 -7.15 16.86
N GLN A 22 1.27 -6.62 18.04
CA GLN A 22 1.59 -5.21 18.21
C GLN A 22 2.88 -4.82 17.47
N THR A 23 3.88 -5.71 17.46
CA THR A 23 5.12 -5.52 16.71
C THR A 23 4.85 -5.49 15.21
N CYS A 24 4.07 -6.45 14.68
CA CYS A 24 3.64 -6.47 13.29
C CYS A 24 3.00 -5.14 12.87
N MET A 25 2.06 -4.65 13.68
CA MET A 25 1.34 -3.40 13.40
C MET A 25 2.23 -2.16 13.52
N SER A 26 3.14 -2.14 14.50
CA SER A 26 4.10 -1.03 14.68
C SER A 26 5.07 -0.95 13.51
N THR A 27 5.63 -2.09 13.08
CA THR A 27 6.49 -2.17 11.90
C THR A 27 5.75 -1.74 10.65
N PHE A 28 4.51 -2.20 10.46
CA PHE A 28 3.68 -1.76 9.33
C PHE A 28 3.47 -0.25 9.31
N ASN A 29 3.04 0.34 10.43
CA ASN A 29 2.83 1.78 10.52
C ASN A 29 4.13 2.57 10.24
N SER A 30 5.28 2.07 10.71
CA SER A 30 6.56 2.69 10.41
C SER A 30 6.90 2.62 8.91
N LYS A 31 6.66 1.46 8.28
CA LYS A 31 6.99 1.24 6.88
C LYS A 31 6.06 1.98 5.92
N ILE A 32 4.74 1.94 6.16
CA ILE A 32 3.76 2.67 5.34
C ILE A 32 4.00 4.19 5.37
N ASN A 33 4.39 4.73 6.53
CA ASN A 33 4.77 6.14 6.66
C ASN A 33 6.05 6.47 5.89
N ALA A 34 7.00 5.53 5.83
CA ALA A 34 8.24 5.69 5.07
C ALA A 34 8.04 5.52 3.56
N ALA A 35 7.10 4.66 3.14
CA ALA A 35 6.73 4.45 1.74
C ALA A 35 6.13 5.73 1.12
N GLY A 36 5.41 6.53 1.92
CA GLY A 36 4.81 7.78 1.48
C GLY A 36 3.84 7.54 0.31
N ASN A 37 4.16 8.12 -0.85
CA ASN A 37 3.34 7.96 -2.05
C ASN A 37 3.74 6.76 -2.90
N ASN A 38 4.79 6.00 -2.55
CA ASN A 38 5.22 4.85 -3.32
C ASN A 38 4.25 3.68 -3.11
N ILE A 39 3.34 3.50 -4.06
CA ILE A 39 2.29 2.48 -3.99
C ILE A 39 2.88 1.06 -3.99
N VAL A 40 3.93 0.83 -4.79
CA VAL A 40 4.58 -0.49 -4.87
C VAL A 40 5.17 -0.87 -3.51
N GLN A 41 5.90 0.06 -2.88
CA GLN A 41 6.45 -0.15 -1.54
C GLN A 41 5.32 -0.33 -0.51
N SER A 42 4.26 0.47 -0.60
CA SER A 42 3.10 0.36 0.30
C SER A 42 2.41 -1.01 0.21
N CYS A 43 2.31 -1.57 -1.00
CA CYS A 43 1.75 -2.91 -1.21
C CYS A 43 2.66 -4.01 -0.64
N GLN A 44 3.99 -3.88 -0.81
CA GLN A 44 4.96 -4.80 -0.22
C GLN A 44 4.92 -4.77 1.31
N ASP A 45 4.88 -3.57 1.91
CA ASP A 45 4.79 -3.39 3.36
C ASP A 45 3.47 -3.95 3.91
N GLY A 46 2.39 -3.86 3.12
CA GLY A 46 1.11 -4.51 3.37
C GLY A 46 1.19 -6.04 3.43
N ASP A 47 1.92 -6.65 2.49
CA ASP A 47 2.10 -8.10 2.50
C ASP A 47 3.01 -8.58 3.63
N ASP A 48 4.02 -7.79 3.98
CA ASP A 48 4.85 -8.05 5.16
C ASP A 48 4.02 -8.11 6.44
N VAL A 49 3.05 -7.19 6.62
CA VAL A 49 2.17 -7.23 7.81
C VAL A 49 1.21 -8.41 7.77
N LEU A 50 0.67 -8.77 6.60
CA LEU A 50 -0.17 -9.97 6.45
C LEU A 50 0.62 -11.24 6.76
N SER A 51 1.85 -11.35 6.27
CA SER A 51 2.76 -12.46 6.57
C SER A 51 3.13 -12.51 8.05
N CYS A 52 3.28 -11.36 8.70
CA CYS A 52 3.50 -11.27 10.13
C CYS A 52 2.29 -11.79 10.93
N LEU A 53 1.08 -11.32 10.60
CA LEU A 53 -0.16 -11.77 11.25
C LEU A 53 -0.45 -13.26 11.02
N ARG A 54 -0.19 -13.79 9.81
CA ARG A 54 -0.35 -15.23 9.51
C ARG A 54 0.63 -16.11 10.30
N ARG A 55 1.83 -15.61 10.62
CA ARG A 55 2.75 -16.34 11.52
C ARG A 55 2.17 -16.41 12.93
N SER A 56 1.63 -15.31 13.45
CA SER A 56 0.91 -15.31 14.73
C SER A 56 -0.32 -16.21 14.68
N GLU A 57 -1.07 -16.23 13.59
CA GLU A 57 -2.23 -17.11 13.40
C GLU A 57 -1.84 -18.61 13.51
N ALA A 58 -0.69 -18.98 12.96
CA ALA A 58 -0.18 -20.34 12.98
C ALA A 58 0.47 -20.74 14.31
N ASP A 59 0.70 -19.78 15.23
CA ASP A 59 1.28 -20.06 16.54
C ASP A 59 0.20 -20.62 17.49
N ALA A 60 0.47 -21.80 18.06
CA ALA A 60 -0.43 -22.43 19.02
C ALA A 60 -0.61 -21.59 20.30
N GLY A 61 0.37 -20.77 20.67
CA GLY A 61 0.29 -19.79 21.76
C GLY A 61 -0.73 -18.68 21.52
N CYS A 62 -1.04 -18.40 20.25
CA CYS A 62 -2.01 -17.40 19.82
C CYS A 62 -3.45 -17.92 19.67
N ALA A 63 -3.70 -19.22 19.91
CA ALA A 63 -5.04 -19.81 19.78
C ALA A 63 -6.19 -19.01 20.45
N PRO A 64 -6.00 -18.38 21.63
CA PRO A 64 -7.05 -17.58 22.27
C PRO A 64 -7.38 -16.26 21.55
N MET A 65 -6.43 -15.73 20.78
CA MET A 65 -6.58 -14.48 20.01
C MET A 65 -6.86 -14.74 18.52
N LEU A 66 -7.05 -16.01 18.12
CA LEU A 66 -7.18 -16.40 16.73
C LEU A 66 -8.26 -15.61 15.98
N SER A 67 -9.43 -15.41 16.60
CA SER A 67 -10.52 -14.62 16.00
C SER A 67 -10.14 -13.17 15.76
N GLU A 68 -9.34 -12.57 16.65
CA GLU A 68 -8.86 -11.19 16.50
C GLU A 68 -7.81 -11.11 15.39
N ILE A 69 -6.84 -12.03 15.36
CA ILE A 69 -5.83 -12.11 14.30
C ILE A 69 -6.51 -12.24 12.92
N GLN A 70 -7.50 -13.13 12.80
CA GLN A 70 -8.25 -13.32 11.56
C GLN A 70 -9.04 -12.08 11.15
N ALA A 71 -9.62 -11.34 12.10
CA ALA A 71 -10.29 -10.07 11.83
C ALA A 71 -9.30 -9.01 11.33
N GLN A 72 -8.09 -8.94 11.89
CA GLN A 72 -7.03 -8.05 11.45
C GLN A 72 -6.53 -8.43 10.05
N ILE A 73 -6.28 -9.71 9.77
CA ILE A 73 -5.90 -10.21 8.44
C ILE A 73 -6.95 -9.84 7.40
N THR A 74 -8.23 -10.09 7.72
CA THR A 74 -9.35 -9.77 6.81
C THR A 74 -9.41 -8.28 6.52
N THR A 75 -9.35 -7.45 7.56
CA THR A 75 -9.40 -5.99 7.44
C THR A 75 -8.20 -5.46 6.65
N ALA A 76 -6.98 -5.93 6.94
CA ALA A 76 -5.77 -5.53 6.24
C ALA A 76 -5.83 -5.95 4.77
N THR A 77 -6.27 -7.17 4.48
CA THR A 77 -6.45 -7.68 3.11
C THR A 77 -7.44 -6.83 2.33
N GLN A 78 -8.61 -6.52 2.91
CA GLN A 78 -9.61 -5.67 2.27
C GLN A 78 -9.08 -4.26 1.99
N LYS A 79 -8.34 -3.67 2.93
CA LYS A 79 -7.71 -2.36 2.74
C LYS A 79 -6.66 -2.39 1.64
N LEU A 80 -5.83 -3.43 1.58
CA LEU A 80 -4.81 -3.59 0.53
C LEU A 80 -5.46 -3.74 -0.84
N VAL A 81 -6.49 -4.57 -0.96
CA VAL A 81 -7.26 -4.74 -2.20
C VAL A 81 -7.95 -3.45 -2.62
N ALA A 82 -8.56 -2.71 -1.70
CA ALA A 82 -9.16 -1.40 -1.99
C ALA A 82 -8.10 -0.34 -2.40
N SER A 83 -6.88 -0.47 -1.88
CA SER A 83 -5.72 0.29 -2.35
C SER A 83 -5.14 -0.22 -3.67
N GLY A 84 -5.71 -1.31 -4.22
CA GLY A 84 -5.34 -1.96 -5.49
C GLY A 84 -4.06 -2.78 -5.43
N CYS A 85 -3.64 -3.16 -4.23
CA CYS A 85 -2.60 -4.16 -4.02
C CYS A 85 -3.19 -5.56 -4.21
N ASN A 86 -2.41 -6.46 -4.81
CA ASN A 86 -2.70 -7.88 -4.85
C ASN A 86 -2.34 -8.50 -3.48
N PRO A 87 -3.21 -9.31 -2.86
CA PRO A 87 -2.96 -10.01 -1.59
C PRO A 87 -1.84 -11.08 -1.63
N SER A 88 -1.06 -11.12 -2.71
CA SER A 88 0.14 -11.92 -2.92
C SER A 88 1.43 -11.08 -2.89
N GLY A 89 1.37 -9.83 -2.44
CA GLY A 89 2.54 -8.95 -2.27
C GLY A 89 2.98 -8.14 -3.48
N GLY A 90 2.13 -8.00 -4.49
CA GLY A 90 2.39 -7.16 -5.67
C GLY A 90 1.43 -5.98 -5.75
N ALA A 91 1.89 -4.85 -6.29
CA ALA A 91 0.96 -3.86 -6.82
C ALA A 91 0.32 -4.39 -8.11
N ASP A 92 -0.94 -4.05 -8.34
CA ASP A 92 -1.55 -4.25 -9.65
C ASP A 92 -0.75 -3.50 -10.73
N THR A 93 -0.61 -4.09 -11.93
CA THR A 93 0.20 -3.50 -13.01
C THR A 93 -0.23 -2.07 -13.33
N CYS A 94 -1.55 -1.80 -13.33
CA CYS A 94 -2.09 -0.45 -13.47
C CYS A 94 -1.48 0.54 -12.46
N LEU A 95 -1.38 0.16 -11.18
CA LEU A 95 -0.85 1.05 -10.15
C LEU A 95 0.65 1.28 -10.29
N THR A 96 1.39 0.26 -10.72
CA THR A 96 2.82 0.39 -11.04
C THR A 96 3.02 1.39 -12.19
N ASP A 97 2.21 1.29 -13.23
CA ASP A 97 2.29 2.19 -14.38
C ASP A 97 1.88 3.64 -14.01
N ILE A 98 0.84 3.80 -13.17
CA ILE A 98 0.46 5.14 -12.65
C ILE A 98 1.63 5.75 -11.87
N GLN A 99 2.22 4.97 -10.95
CA GLN A 99 3.36 5.41 -10.15
C GLN A 99 4.55 5.81 -11.04
N GLN A 100 4.78 5.07 -12.14
CA GLN A 100 5.82 5.42 -13.10
C GLN A 100 5.53 6.77 -13.76
N CYS A 101 4.31 6.99 -14.25
CA CYS A 101 3.92 8.29 -14.81
C CYS A 101 4.12 9.42 -13.79
N GLU A 102 3.76 9.21 -12.52
CA GLU A 102 3.94 10.21 -11.46
C GLU A 102 5.42 10.51 -11.17
N ASN A 103 6.27 9.48 -11.21
CA ASN A 103 7.71 9.65 -11.06
C ASN A 103 8.32 10.44 -12.22
N GLU A 104 7.88 10.16 -13.45
CA GLU A 104 8.28 10.91 -14.66
C GLU A 104 7.83 12.38 -14.56
N LEU A 105 6.57 12.64 -14.18
CA LEU A 105 6.07 13.98 -13.90
C LEU A 105 6.90 14.71 -12.84
N HIS A 106 7.24 14.04 -11.73
CA HIS A 106 8.06 14.63 -10.68
C HIS A 106 9.48 14.97 -11.18
N ALA A 107 10.10 14.06 -11.93
CA ALA A 107 11.41 14.28 -12.53
C ALA A 107 11.39 15.47 -13.51
N ASP A 108 10.37 15.54 -14.37
CA ASP A 108 10.21 16.61 -15.35
C ASP A 108 9.97 17.96 -14.66
N THR A 109 9.02 18.02 -13.72
CA THR A 109 8.69 19.27 -12.98
C THR A 109 9.83 19.81 -12.12
N THR A 110 10.84 18.98 -11.81
CA THR A 110 12.07 19.39 -11.13
C THR A 110 13.05 20.06 -12.09
N ASN A 111 13.02 19.71 -13.38
CA ASN A 111 13.98 20.16 -14.39
C ASN A 111 13.43 21.19 -15.39
N ILE A 112 12.12 21.49 -15.36
CA ILE A 112 11.54 22.48 -16.28
C ILE A 112 11.79 23.93 -15.89
N ASP A 113 11.86 24.78 -16.91
CA ASP A 113 11.68 26.22 -16.75
C ASP A 113 10.23 26.54 -16.38
N ARG A 114 10.00 26.81 -15.09
CA ARG A 114 8.68 27.16 -14.54
C ARG A 114 8.16 28.53 -14.98
N SER A 115 8.98 29.34 -15.66
CA SER A 115 8.54 30.60 -16.25
C SER A 115 8.01 30.43 -17.67
N SER A 116 8.22 29.26 -18.28
CA SER A 116 7.75 28.92 -19.62
C SER A 116 6.41 28.17 -19.55
N PRO A 117 5.29 28.78 -20.00
CA PRO A 117 4.02 28.07 -20.11
C PRO A 117 4.13 26.86 -21.04
N THR A 118 4.84 27.00 -22.16
CA THR A 118 5.04 25.91 -23.13
C THR A 118 5.74 24.70 -22.50
N ALA A 119 6.76 24.92 -21.65
CA ALA A 119 7.45 23.82 -20.97
C ALA A 119 6.54 23.12 -19.95
N GLN A 120 5.76 23.90 -19.18
CA GLN A 120 4.78 23.36 -18.23
C GLN A 120 3.68 22.55 -18.95
N CYS A 121 3.16 23.07 -20.05
CA CYS A 121 2.13 22.39 -20.83
C CYS A 121 2.63 21.12 -21.51
N LYS A 122 3.89 21.10 -21.95
CA LYS A 122 4.50 19.88 -22.48
C LYS A 122 4.54 18.77 -21.42
N VAL A 123 4.98 19.08 -20.21
CA VAL A 123 5.03 18.09 -19.11
C VAL A 123 3.64 17.58 -18.73
N ALA A 124 2.64 18.46 -18.68
CA ALA A 124 1.26 18.06 -18.46
C ALA A 124 0.76 17.09 -19.54
N ALA A 125 1.01 17.41 -20.81
CA ALA A 125 0.61 16.58 -21.95
C ALA A 125 1.33 15.22 -21.96
N ASP A 126 2.63 15.19 -21.64
CA ASP A 126 3.41 13.95 -21.54
C ASP A 126 2.85 13.06 -20.42
N PHE A 127 2.55 13.63 -19.24
CA PHE A 127 1.94 12.89 -18.14
C PHE A 127 0.54 12.36 -18.47
N LEU A 128 -0.32 13.18 -19.09
CA LEU A 128 -1.66 12.73 -19.53
C LEU A 128 -1.55 11.62 -20.59
N THR A 129 -0.61 11.72 -21.50
CA THR A 129 -0.34 10.67 -22.50
C THR A 129 0.11 9.38 -21.83
N CYS A 130 0.97 9.47 -20.83
CA CYS A 130 1.41 8.34 -20.02
C CYS A 130 0.20 7.66 -19.35
N LEU A 131 -0.65 8.42 -18.63
CA LEU A 131 -1.85 7.89 -17.98
C LEU A 131 -2.86 7.26 -18.96
N GLN A 132 -3.05 7.85 -20.13
CA GLN A 132 -3.96 7.33 -21.17
C GLN A 132 -3.48 6.01 -21.79
N ALA A 133 -2.17 5.74 -21.76
CA ALA A 133 -1.61 4.48 -22.25
C ALA A 133 -1.80 3.32 -21.26
N ILE A 134 -2.15 3.61 -20.00
CA ILE A 134 -2.31 2.59 -18.95
C ILE A 134 -3.63 1.84 -19.16
N GLN A 135 -3.54 0.51 -19.18
CA GLN A 135 -4.71 -0.36 -19.19
C GLN A 135 -5.05 -0.80 -17.78
N CYS A 136 -5.98 -0.08 -17.16
CA CYS A 136 -6.54 -0.43 -15.86
C CYS A 136 -7.87 -1.16 -16.03
N SER A 137 -8.25 -1.94 -15.01
CA SER A 137 -9.57 -2.57 -14.94
C SER A 137 -10.12 -2.50 -13.53
N GLY A 138 -11.44 -2.58 -13.40
CA GLY A 138 -12.12 -2.55 -12.10
C GLY A 138 -11.88 -1.24 -11.34
N ASP A 139 -11.69 -1.35 -10.02
CA ASP A 139 -11.60 -0.18 -9.13
C ASP A 139 -10.38 0.72 -9.40
N ASN A 140 -9.34 0.19 -10.05
CA ASN A 140 -8.14 0.95 -10.38
C ASN A 140 -8.33 1.90 -11.58
N GLU A 141 -9.34 1.69 -12.42
CA GLU A 141 -9.68 2.59 -13.53
C GLU A 141 -10.09 3.99 -13.04
N ASN A 142 -10.83 4.04 -11.92
CA ASN A 142 -11.23 5.28 -11.27
C ASN A 142 -10.03 6.08 -10.74
N LYS A 143 -8.92 5.41 -10.41
CA LYS A 143 -7.70 6.08 -9.96
C LYS A 143 -7.01 6.81 -11.11
N VAL A 144 -6.90 6.20 -12.29
CA VAL A 144 -6.41 6.89 -13.51
C VAL A 144 -7.26 8.13 -13.79
N HIS A 145 -8.59 7.99 -13.77
CA HIS A 145 -9.49 9.13 -13.96
C HIS A 145 -9.28 10.22 -12.91
N THR A 146 -9.07 9.85 -11.65
CA THR A 146 -8.82 10.81 -10.56
C THR A 146 -7.49 11.53 -10.76
N SER A 147 -6.42 10.82 -11.13
CA SER A 147 -5.11 11.43 -11.41
C SER A 147 -5.17 12.37 -12.62
N ILE A 148 -5.89 12.01 -13.68
CA ILE A 148 -6.17 12.89 -14.83
C ILE A 148 -6.91 14.16 -14.35
N GLN A 149 -8.00 13.98 -13.58
CA GLN A 149 -8.78 15.10 -13.06
C GLN A 149 -7.98 16.01 -12.14
N GLN A 150 -7.09 15.47 -11.31
CA GLN A 150 -6.21 16.27 -10.46
C GLN A 150 -5.29 17.17 -11.29
N VAL A 151 -4.72 16.66 -12.39
CA VAL A 151 -3.90 17.47 -13.30
C VAL A 151 -4.73 18.51 -14.05
N MET A 152 -5.93 18.15 -14.50
CA MET A 152 -6.84 19.11 -15.14
C MET A 152 -7.28 20.23 -14.19
N ASN A 153 -7.35 19.96 -12.89
CA ASN A 153 -7.77 20.93 -11.86
C ASN A 153 -6.59 21.65 -11.18
N ASP A 154 -5.34 21.25 -11.43
CA ASP A 154 -4.16 22.00 -10.97
C ASP A 154 -4.11 23.33 -11.72
N GLU A 155 -4.27 24.46 -11.03
CA GLU A 155 -4.31 25.79 -11.64
C GLU A 155 -3.07 26.11 -12.50
N ARG A 156 -1.93 25.46 -12.22
CA ARG A 156 -0.69 25.61 -12.99
C ARG A 156 -0.66 24.80 -14.27
N LEU A 157 -1.52 23.80 -14.43
CA LEU A 157 -1.59 22.93 -15.60
C LEU A 157 -2.96 23.03 -16.30
N ALA A 158 -3.98 23.55 -15.64
CA ALA A 158 -5.34 23.71 -16.16
C ALA A 158 -5.40 24.61 -17.40
N HIS A 159 -4.44 25.53 -17.57
CA HIS A 159 -4.34 26.38 -18.76
C HIS A 159 -3.63 25.71 -19.94
N CYS A 160 -3.18 24.47 -19.77
CA CYS A 160 -2.48 23.68 -20.77
C CYS A 160 -3.36 22.62 -21.45
N VAL A 161 -4.53 22.33 -20.89
CA VAL A 161 -5.45 21.27 -21.34
C VAL A 161 -6.69 21.87 -21.98
#